data_AF-A0A1I2FNP3-F1
#
_entry.id   AF-A0A1I2FNP3-F1
#
_cell.length_a   1.000
_cell.length_b   1.000
_cell.length_c   1.000
_cell.angle_alpha   90.00
_cell.angle_beta   90.00
_cell.angle_gamma   90.00
#
_symmetry.space_group_name_H-M   'P 1'
#
loop_
_entity.id
_entity.type
_entity.pdbx_description
1 polymer ?
#
loop_
_entity_poly.entity_id
_entity_poly.type
_entity_poly.pdbx_seq_one_letter_code
_entity_poly.pdbx_strand_id
1 'polypeptide(L)'
;MDATACPQDISYPTDLNLLNDAREKSEMLIDLLYVKELHGKKPRTYREKARTIYLHTDQKKNKTGRIVRKGVGQQLRYLKRNIEHISKLLERYSGIPLRKKELKYWYVIQTLYSQREEMFREKTKSVPHRIVSIHQPHVRPIVRGKAKQR
;
A
#
# COMPACT_ATOMS: atom_id res chain seq x y z
N MET A 1 -4.22 29.32 -14.65
CA MET A 1 -3.99 27.95 -15.15
C MET A 1 -5.24 27.15 -14.86
N ASP A 2 -6.03 26.85 -15.89
CA ASP A 2 -7.22 26.01 -15.76
C ASP A 2 -6.81 24.55 -15.63
N ALA A 3 -7.24 23.89 -14.55
CA ALA A 3 -6.94 22.48 -14.31
C ALA A 3 -8.01 21.61 -14.98
N THR A 4 -7.79 21.15 -16.21
CA THR A 4 -8.64 20.14 -16.84
C THR A 4 -8.39 18.79 -16.17
N ALA A 5 -9.36 18.30 -15.40
CA ALA A 5 -9.30 16.98 -14.77
C ALA A 5 -9.89 15.91 -15.71
N CYS A 6 -9.06 14.95 -16.15
CA CYS A 6 -9.53 13.78 -16.89
C CYS A 6 -9.92 12.66 -15.91
N PRO A 7 -11.14 12.09 -16.00
CA PRO A 7 -11.53 10.96 -15.16
C PRO A 7 -10.68 9.73 -15.50
N GLN A 8 -10.03 9.18 -14.48
CA GLN A 8 -9.26 7.95 -14.60
C GLN A 8 -10.08 6.79 -14.03
N ASP A 9 -10.07 5.64 -14.72
CA ASP A 9 -10.72 4.42 -14.25
C ASP A 9 -9.91 3.78 -13.11
N ILE A 10 -10.09 4.34 -11.90
CA ILE A 10 -9.62 3.79 -10.64
C ILE A 10 -10.79 3.78 -9.65
N SER A 11 -10.93 2.67 -8.91
CA SER A 11 -11.88 2.60 -7.80
C SER A 11 -11.57 3.68 -6.75
N TYR A 12 -12.60 4.19 -6.07
CA TYR A 12 -12.44 5.22 -5.05
C TYR A 12 -11.48 4.75 -3.94
N PRO A 13 -10.29 5.34 -3.82
CA PRO A 13 -9.21 4.73 -3.05
C PRO A 13 -9.38 5.03 -1.57
N THR A 14 -9.80 4.03 -0.80
CA THR A 14 -9.71 4.08 0.66
C THR A 14 -8.29 3.73 1.10
N ASP A 15 -7.84 4.30 2.22
CA ASP A 15 -6.53 4.01 2.78
C ASP A 15 -6.37 2.53 3.11
N LEU A 16 -7.45 1.88 3.53
CA LEU A 16 -7.49 0.46 3.83
C LEU A 16 -7.25 -0.39 2.57
N ASN A 17 -7.98 -0.11 1.47
CA ASN A 17 -7.87 -0.88 0.23
C ASN A 17 -6.49 -0.69 -0.40
N LEU A 18 -6.01 0.55 -0.46
CA LEU A 18 -4.72 0.85 -1.04
C LEU A 18 -3.56 0.16 -0.29
N LEU A 19 -3.65 0.09 1.04
CA LEU A 19 -2.68 -0.66 1.84
C LEU A 19 -2.80 -2.18 1.65
N ASN A 20 -4.01 -2.70 1.42
CA ASN A 20 -4.19 -4.12 1.08
C ASN A 20 -3.54 -4.44 -0.27
N ASP A 21 -3.76 -3.64 -1.30
CA ASP A 21 -3.16 -3.83 -2.63
C ASP A 21 -1.63 -3.83 -2.55
N ALA A 22 -1.08 -2.89 -1.77
CA ALA A 22 0.35 -2.81 -1.51
C ALA A 22 0.87 -4.02 -0.73
N ARG A 23 0.12 -4.50 0.28
CA ARG A 23 0.45 -5.72 1.01
C ARG A 23 0.52 -6.92 0.07
N GLU A 24 -0.52 -7.17 -0.73
CA GLU A 24 -0.55 -8.31 -1.65
C GLU A 24 0.58 -8.22 -2.68
N LYS A 25 0.84 -7.02 -3.22
CA LYS A 25 1.96 -6.82 -4.15
C LYS A 25 3.32 -7.04 -3.48
N SER A 26 3.49 -6.63 -2.22
CA SER A 26 4.73 -6.90 -1.48
C SER A 26 4.92 -8.41 -1.20
N GLU A 27 3.84 -9.16 -0.97
CA GLU A 27 3.92 -10.62 -0.82
C GLU A 27 4.34 -11.30 -2.13
N MET A 28 3.83 -10.84 -3.27
CA MET A 28 4.30 -11.30 -4.60
C MET A 28 5.78 -10.99 -4.82
N LEU A 29 6.27 -9.82 -4.41
CA LEU A 29 7.69 -9.47 -4.51
C LEU A 29 8.56 -10.38 -3.63
N ILE A 30 8.12 -10.70 -2.41
CA ILE A 30 8.81 -11.68 -1.55
C ILE A 30 8.83 -13.06 -2.23
N ASP A 31 7.73 -13.48 -2.84
CA ASP A 31 7.66 -14.76 -3.53
C ASP A 31 8.59 -14.81 -4.76
N LEU A 32 8.75 -13.70 -5.48
CA LEU A 32 9.66 -13.56 -6.62
C LEU A 32 11.14 -13.52 -6.21
N LEU A 33 11.46 -12.79 -5.13
CA LEU A 33 12.83 -12.59 -4.65
C LEU A 33 13.37 -13.77 -3.85
N TYR A 34 12.51 -14.66 -3.37
CA TYR A 34 12.95 -15.76 -2.54
C TYR A 34 13.46 -16.93 -3.39
N VAL A 35 14.72 -17.28 -3.14
CA VAL A 35 15.46 -18.44 -3.66
C VAL A 35 16.05 -19.21 -2.47
N LYS A 36 15.76 -20.51 -2.36
CA LYS A 36 16.10 -21.30 -1.16
C LYS A 36 17.60 -21.37 -0.92
N GLU A 37 18.39 -21.53 -1.98
CA GLU A 37 19.85 -21.67 -1.96
C GLU A 37 20.52 -20.39 -1.49
N LEU A 38 19.95 -19.24 -1.80
CA LEU A 38 20.50 -17.92 -1.46
C LEU A 38 20.06 -17.43 -0.07
N HIS A 39 18.82 -17.74 0.33
CA HIS A 39 18.18 -17.15 1.51
C HIS A 39 17.91 -18.14 2.64
N GLY A 40 18.06 -19.44 2.40
CA GLY A 40 17.79 -20.51 3.35
C GLY A 40 16.30 -20.69 3.63
N LYS A 41 15.74 -19.91 4.57
CA LYS A 41 14.34 -20.03 5.01
C LYS A 41 13.50 -18.86 4.51
N LYS A 42 12.36 -19.16 3.90
CA LYS A 42 11.43 -18.14 3.43
C LYS A 42 10.87 -17.28 4.57
N PRO A 43 10.90 -15.94 4.45
CA PRO A 43 10.28 -15.07 5.43
C PRO A 43 8.77 -15.30 5.56
N ARG A 44 8.25 -15.29 6.79
CA ARG A 44 6.81 -15.49 7.05
C ARG A 44 6.01 -14.24 6.70
N THR A 45 5.16 -14.35 5.68
CA THR A 45 4.14 -13.36 5.33
C THR A 45 2.81 -13.85 5.92
N TYR A 46 2.22 -13.13 6.87
CA TYR A 46 0.95 -13.52 7.52
C TYR A 46 -0.25 -13.31 6.58
N ARG A 47 -0.12 -13.69 5.30
CA ARG A 47 -0.97 -13.33 4.17
C ARG A 47 -2.44 -13.63 4.41
N GLU A 48 -2.75 -14.83 4.88
CA GLU A 48 -4.14 -15.25 5.17
C GLU A 48 -4.72 -14.44 6.32
N LYS A 49 -4.00 -14.33 7.43
CA LYS A 49 -4.43 -13.54 8.60
C LYS A 49 -4.64 -12.08 8.24
N ALA A 50 -3.72 -11.50 7.46
CA ALA A 50 -3.79 -10.11 7.03
C ALA A 50 -4.99 -9.86 6.09
N ARG A 51 -5.24 -10.80 5.16
CA ARG A 51 -6.41 -10.79 4.27
C ARG A 51 -7.72 -10.91 5.05
N THR A 52 -7.82 -11.85 6.00
CA THR A 52 -9.02 -12.02 6.83
C THR A 52 -9.34 -10.77 7.63
N ILE A 53 -8.33 -10.14 8.25
CA ILE A 53 -8.50 -8.88 9.00
C ILE A 53 -8.95 -7.75 8.08
N TYR A 54 -8.36 -7.65 6.89
CA TYR A 54 -8.78 -6.70 5.86
C TYR A 54 -10.25 -6.91 5.50
N LEU A 55 -10.64 -8.11 5.07
CA LEU A 55 -12.01 -8.44 4.65
C LEU A 55 -13.02 -8.18 5.76
N HIS A 56 -12.73 -8.56 7.00
CA HIS A 56 -13.62 -8.28 8.14
C HIS A 56 -13.81 -6.78 8.38
N THR A 57 -12.79 -5.96 8.09
CA THR A 57 -12.92 -4.50 8.20
C THR A 57 -13.67 -3.92 7.00
N ASP A 58 -13.40 -4.43 5.80
CA ASP A 58 -13.95 -3.91 4.56
C ASP A 58 -15.42 -4.31 4.31
N GLN A 59 -15.82 -5.52 4.72
CA GLN A 59 -17.19 -6.01 4.55
C GLN A 59 -18.18 -5.46 5.58
N LYS A 60 -17.73 -4.66 6.56
CA LYS A 60 -18.64 -4.04 7.54
C LYS A 60 -19.52 -2.99 6.86
N LYS A 61 -20.84 -3.17 7.02
CA LYS A 61 -21.88 -2.23 6.55
C LYS A 61 -21.66 -0.80 7.07
N ASN A 62 -21.35 -0.67 8.37
CA ASN A 62 -21.08 0.62 9.03
C ASN A 62 -19.67 0.61 9.62
N LYS A 63 -18.78 1.44 9.06
CA LYS A 63 -17.37 1.56 9.49
C LYS A 63 -17.17 2.86 10.26
N THR A 64 -17.03 2.79 11.59
CA THR A 64 -16.65 3.98 12.38
C THR A 64 -15.19 4.35 12.13
N GLY A 65 -14.82 5.60 12.38
CA GLY A 65 -13.43 6.05 12.24
C GLY A 65 -12.42 5.23 13.05
N ARG A 66 -12.82 4.75 14.23
CA ARG A 66 -12.01 3.84 15.07
C ARG A 66 -11.77 2.49 14.39
N ILE A 67 -12.79 1.91 13.76
CA ILE A 67 -12.68 0.64 13.02
C ILE A 67 -11.74 0.80 11.82
N VAL A 68 -11.94 1.86 11.03
CA VAL A 68 -11.08 2.15 9.86
C VAL A 68 -9.63 2.35 10.31
N ARG A 69 -9.40 3.17 11.33
CA ARG A 69 -8.05 3.43 11.87
C ARG A 69 -7.39 2.15 12.37
N LYS A 70 -8.13 1.26 13.07
CA LYS A 70 -7.60 -0.03 13.51
C LYS A 70 -7.17 -0.90 12.31
N GLY A 71 -8.02 -1.01 11.29
CA GLY A 71 -7.71 -1.78 10.08
C GLY A 71 -6.50 -1.23 9.31
N VAL A 72 -6.45 0.08 9.10
CA VAL A 72 -5.32 0.79 8.48
C VAL A 72 -4.03 0.52 9.25
N GLY A 73 -4.04 0.67 10.57
CA GLY A 73 -2.87 0.41 11.41
C GLY A 73 -2.41 -1.06 11.36
N GLN A 74 -3.34 -2.02 11.24
CA GLN A 74 -3.01 -3.43 11.04
C GLN A 74 -2.34 -3.67 9.68
N GLN A 75 -2.91 -3.14 8.58
CA GLN A 75 -2.33 -3.26 7.25
C GLN A 75 -0.95 -2.59 7.15
N LEU A 76 -0.76 -1.42 7.75
CA LEU A 76 0.55 -0.74 7.82
C LEU A 76 1.63 -1.64 8.44
N ARG A 77 1.33 -2.32 9.55
CA ARG A 77 2.29 -3.22 10.21
C ARG A 77 2.63 -4.45 9.37
N TYR A 78 1.67 -4.99 8.62
CA TYR A 78 1.95 -6.08 7.69
C TYR A 78 2.82 -5.60 6.53
N LEU A 79 2.49 -4.45 5.96
CA LEU A 79 3.26 -3.86 4.86
C LEU A 79 4.70 -3.52 5.29
N LYS A 80 4.88 -2.92 6.46
CA LYS A 80 6.20 -2.63 7.05
C LYS A 80 7.08 -3.88 7.10
N ARG A 81 6.53 -4.96 7.65
CA ARG A 81 7.26 -6.24 7.76
C ARG A 81 7.63 -6.80 6.38
N ASN A 82 6.72 -6.70 5.42
CA ASN A 82 7.00 -7.18 4.06
C ASN A 82 8.09 -6.33 3.39
N ILE A 83 8.09 -5.00 3.59
CA ILE A 83 9.17 -4.10 3.13
C ILE A 83 10.50 -4.53 3.74
N GLU A 84 10.56 -4.76 5.06
CA GLU A 84 11.77 -5.24 5.74
C GLU A 84 12.26 -6.59 5.19
N HIS A 85 11.34 -7.52 4.89
CA HIS A 85 11.69 -8.79 4.25
C HIS A 85 12.25 -8.59 2.83
N ILE A 86 11.61 -7.75 2.01
CA ILE A 86 12.07 -7.47 0.64
C ILE A 86 13.47 -6.86 0.67
N SER A 87 13.73 -5.88 1.53
CA SER A 87 15.06 -5.28 1.67
C SER A 87 16.12 -6.33 2.02
N LYS A 88 15.86 -7.19 3.01
CA LYS A 88 16.78 -8.27 3.41
C LYS A 88 17.03 -9.31 2.31
N LEU A 89 16.01 -9.61 1.50
CA LEU A 89 16.18 -10.49 0.35
C LEU A 89 17.04 -9.80 -0.72
N LEU A 90 16.81 -8.53 -1.00
CA LEU A 90 17.59 -7.78 -1.99
C LEU A 90 19.09 -7.69 -1.62
N GLU A 91 19.43 -7.59 -0.33
CA GLU A 91 20.81 -7.54 0.17
C GLU A 91 21.69 -8.73 -0.25
N ARG A 92 21.10 -9.88 -0.60
CA ARG A 92 21.86 -11.07 -1.02
C ARG A 92 22.20 -11.09 -2.51
N TYR A 93 21.64 -10.19 -3.30
CA TYR A 93 21.91 -10.11 -4.73
C TYR A 93 23.03 -9.09 -5.01
N SER A 94 23.94 -9.44 -5.92
CA SER A 94 25.01 -8.53 -6.39
C SER A 94 24.52 -7.47 -7.39
N GLY A 95 23.28 -7.59 -7.87
CA GLY A 95 22.65 -6.66 -8.80
C GLY A 95 21.14 -6.55 -8.54
N ILE A 96 20.39 -5.97 -9.48
CA ILE A 96 18.94 -5.79 -9.34
C ILE A 96 18.22 -7.03 -9.90
N PRO A 97 17.66 -7.94 -9.07
CA PRO A 97 17.00 -9.17 -9.53
C PRO A 97 15.54 -8.94 -9.98
N LEU A 98 15.08 -7.68 -10.01
CA LEU A 98 13.71 -7.30 -10.36
C LEU A 98 13.67 -6.73 -11.78
N ARG A 99 12.63 -7.07 -12.55
CA ARG A 99 12.40 -6.38 -13.82
C ARG A 99 11.86 -4.98 -13.53
N LYS A 100 11.85 -4.13 -14.57
CA LYS A 100 11.44 -2.73 -14.49
C LYS A 100 10.05 -2.55 -13.82
N LYS A 101 9.12 -3.47 -14.07
CA LYS A 101 7.76 -3.41 -13.53
C LYS A 101 7.75 -3.67 -12.01
N GLU A 102 8.45 -4.70 -11.55
CA GLU A 102 8.53 -5.04 -10.13
C GLU A 102 9.33 -4.01 -9.36
N LEU A 103 10.41 -3.48 -9.95
CA LEU A 103 11.19 -2.39 -9.38
C LEU A 103 10.33 -1.12 -9.20
N LYS A 104 9.49 -0.78 -10.18
CA LYS A 104 8.52 0.32 -10.05
C LYS A 104 7.55 0.08 -8.89
N TYR A 105 6.99 -1.13 -8.76
CA TYR A 105 6.13 -1.45 -7.62
C TYR A 105 6.87 -1.34 -6.29
N TRP A 106 8.12 -1.80 -6.22
CA TRP A 106 8.95 -1.71 -5.03
C TRP A 106 9.10 -0.26 -4.53
N TYR A 107 9.43 0.67 -5.43
CA TYR A 107 9.53 2.08 -5.07
C TYR A 107 8.18 2.68 -4.65
N VAL A 108 7.12 2.41 -5.43
CA VAL A 108 5.78 2.93 -5.16
C VAL A 108 5.24 2.44 -3.81
N ILE A 109 5.48 1.18 -3.47
CA ILE A 109 5.07 0.59 -2.18
C ILE A 109 5.78 1.28 -1.01
N GLN A 110 7.09 1.52 -1.11
CA GLN A 110 7.84 2.23 -0.08
C GLN A 110 7.33 3.66 0.11
N THR A 111 7.16 4.41 -1.00
CA THR A 111 6.62 5.77 -0.95
C THR A 111 5.21 5.80 -0.34
N LEU A 112 4.35 4.86 -0.74
CA LEU A 112 3.01 4.74 -0.19
C LEU A 112 3.07 4.47 1.32
N TYR A 113 3.91 3.53 1.75
CA TYR A 113 4.07 3.21 3.16
C TYR A 113 4.49 4.44 3.96
N SER A 114 5.51 5.19 3.52
CA SER A 114 5.97 6.41 4.18
C SER A 114 4.84 7.45 4.30
N GLN A 115 4.15 7.74 3.19
CA GLN A 115 3.00 8.66 3.18
C GLN A 115 1.90 8.23 4.15
N ARG A 116 1.57 6.94 4.19
CA ARG A 116 0.48 6.43 5.04
C ARG A 116 0.87 6.32 6.51
N GLU A 117 2.12 6.01 6.82
CA GLU A 117 2.62 6.02 8.19
C GLU A 117 2.60 7.44 8.77
N GLU A 118 3.05 8.43 8.01
CA GLU A 118 2.97 9.85 8.40
C GLU A 118 1.52 10.27 8.66
N MET A 119 0.63 10.07 7.68
CA MET A 119 -0.79 10.42 7.84
C MET A 119 -1.44 9.70 9.02
N PHE A 120 -1.06 8.44 9.27
CA PHE A 120 -1.58 7.67 10.40
C PHE A 120 -1.10 8.27 11.74
N ARG A 121 0.19 8.60 11.86
CA ARG A 121 0.80 9.15 13.08
C ARG A 121 0.28 10.55 13.39
N GLU A 122 0.33 11.43 12.40
CA GLU A 122 -0.08 12.84 12.52
C GLU A 122 -1.60 13.04 12.51
N LYS A 123 -2.37 11.96 12.26
CA LYS A 123 -3.84 11.98 12.16
C LYS A 123 -4.35 12.93 11.07
N THR A 124 -3.58 13.12 10.00
CA THR A 124 -3.95 13.94 8.84
C THR A 124 -4.65 13.11 7.76
N LYS A 125 -5.32 13.79 6.82
CA LYS A 125 -6.07 13.14 5.71
C LYS A 125 -5.45 13.38 4.32
N SER A 126 -4.41 14.19 4.26
CA SER A 126 -3.75 14.60 3.03
C SER A 126 -2.25 14.69 3.21
N VAL A 127 -1.53 14.39 2.15
CA VAL A 127 -0.09 14.58 1.99
C VAL A 127 0.16 15.04 0.55
N PRO A 128 1.16 15.90 0.28
CA PRO A 128 1.52 16.28 -1.07
C PRO A 128 1.81 15.06 -1.94
N HIS A 129 1.39 15.11 -3.21
CA HIS A 129 1.61 14.03 -4.20
C HIS A 129 1.19 12.63 -3.70
N ARG A 130 0.09 12.57 -2.93
CA ARG A 130 -0.44 11.33 -2.37
C ARG A 130 -0.62 10.25 -3.44
N ILE A 131 -0.08 9.06 -3.18
CA ILE A 131 -0.37 7.86 -3.96
C ILE A 131 -1.81 7.43 -3.67
N VAL A 132 -2.56 7.24 -4.74
CA VAL A 132 -3.96 6.81 -4.71
C VAL A 132 -4.16 5.43 -5.35
N SER A 133 -3.21 4.96 -6.14
CA SER A 133 -3.19 3.63 -6.73
C SER A 133 -1.75 3.17 -6.88
N ILE A 134 -1.42 1.95 -6.47
CA ILE A 134 -0.09 1.38 -6.73
C ILE A 134 0.08 0.96 -8.19
N HIS A 135 -1.03 0.72 -8.89
CA HIS A 135 -1.04 0.37 -10.31
C HIS A 135 -0.89 1.60 -11.19
N GLN A 136 -1.45 2.73 -10.75
CA GLN A 136 -1.41 4.01 -11.44
C GLN A 136 -0.89 5.12 -10.51
N PRO A 137 0.40 5.09 -10.11
CA PRO A 137 0.96 5.98 -9.08
C PRO A 137 1.11 7.45 -9.50
N HIS A 138 0.98 7.72 -10.80
CA HIS A 138 1.01 9.07 -11.37
C HIS A 138 -0.33 9.79 -11.21
N VAL A 139 -1.42 9.04 -11.03
CA VAL A 139 -2.76 9.60 -10.80
C VAL A 139 -2.74 10.36 -9.47
N ARG A 140 -3.41 11.51 -9.45
CA ARG A 140 -3.48 12.39 -8.29
C ARG A 140 -4.89 12.43 -7.72
N PRO A 141 -5.04 12.52 -6.39
CA PRO A 141 -6.35 12.72 -5.79
C PRO A 141 -6.92 14.09 -6.19
N ILE A 142 -8.17 14.10 -6.62
CA ILE A 142 -8.91 15.33 -6.92
C ILE A 142 -9.56 15.82 -5.63
N VAL A 143 -9.35 17.09 -5.30
CA VAL A 143 -10.03 17.74 -4.18
C VAL A 143 -11.45 18.08 -4.64
N ARG A 144 -12.45 17.30 -4.24
CA ARG A 144 -13.85 17.68 -4.47
C ARG A 144 -14.17 18.85 -3.54
N GLY A 145 -14.41 20.03 -4.11
CA GLY A 145 -14.92 21.18 -3.38
C GLY A 145 -16.18 20.76 -2.61
N LYS A 146 -16.25 21.11 -1.32
CA LYS A 146 -17.45 20.87 -0.52
C LYS A 146 -18.59 21.66 -1.15
N ALA A 147 -19.50 21.00 -1.86
CA ALA A 147 -20.86 21.49 -1.95
C ALA A 147 -21.40 21.47 -0.51
N LYS A 148 -21.37 22.63 0.16
CA LYS A 148 -22.20 22.86 1.35
C LYS A 148 -23.64 22.64 0.88
N GLN A 149 -24.25 21.51 1.24
CA GLN A 149 -25.70 21.43 1.22
C GLN A 149 -26.19 22.30 2.38
N ARG A 150 -26.95 23.34 2.01
CA ARG A 150 -27.81 24.11 2.91
C ARG A 150 -28.93 23.22 3.41
#